data_AF-A0A930EBS7-F1
#
_entry.id   AF-A0A930EBS7-F1
#
_cell.length_a   1.000
_cell.length_b   1.000
_cell.length_c   1.000
_cell.angle_alpha   90.00
_cell.angle_beta   90.00
_cell.angle_gamma   90.00
#
_symmetry.space_group_name_H-M   'P 1'
#
loop_
_entity.id
_entity.type
_entity.pdbx_description
1 polymer ?
#
loop_
_entity_poly.entity_id
_entity_poly.type
_entity_poly.pdbx_seq_one_letter_code
_entity_poly.pdbx_strand_id
1 'polypeptide(L)'
;MKKNNTLLGASLIVIAAVMWGLDGVLLTPAYFSKFHFYDVNFIVFIAHAIPTLILSVLFFNQYKELKNFTKNDYIFFMLIALFGGTLGTLSIVKALQLSEFSKFSIVILIQKAQPIFAVLLA
;
A
#
# COMPACT_ATOMS: atom_id res chain seq x y z
N MET A 1 24.64 -6.24 -21.91
CA MET A 1 24.81 -5.33 -20.75
C MET A 1 23.74 -4.24 -20.85
N LYS A 2 22.67 -4.31 -20.05
CA LYS A 2 21.61 -3.28 -20.06
C LYS A 2 22.22 -1.97 -19.54
N LYS A 3 22.14 -0.90 -20.33
CA LYS A 3 22.49 0.46 -19.92
C LYS A 3 21.67 0.77 -18.66
N ASN A 4 22.35 0.89 -17.51
CA ASN A 4 21.72 1.20 -16.23
C ASN A 4 21.04 2.57 -16.35
N ASN A 5 19.72 2.58 -16.59
CA ASN A 5 18.91 3.78 -16.55
C ASN A 5 18.66 4.16 -15.07
N THR A 6 19.73 4.45 -14.34
CA THR A 6 19.70 4.87 -12.93
C THR A 6 18.79 6.09 -12.75
N LEU A 7 18.77 7.00 -13.74
CA LEU A 7 17.87 8.15 -13.78
C LEU A 7 16.38 7.73 -13.83
N LEU A 8 16.04 6.72 -14.64
CA LEU A 8 14.68 6.21 -14.72
C LEU A 8 14.29 5.55 -13.39
N GLY A 9 15.16 4.70 -12.83
CA GLY A 9 14.93 4.07 -11.53
C GLY A 9 14.71 5.11 -10.41
N ALA A 10 15.57 6.12 -10.34
CA ALA A 10 15.44 7.22 -9.39
C ALA A 10 14.12 7.99 -9.57
N SER A 11 13.73 8.30 -10.81
CA SER A 11 12.47 8.98 -11.09
C SER A 11 11.24 8.16 -10.64
N LEU A 12 11.25 6.84 -10.85
CA LEU A 12 10.16 5.95 -10.41
C LEU A 12 10.05 5.90 -8.88
N ILE A 13 11.18 5.88 -8.17
CA ILE A 13 11.20 5.95 -6.70
C ILE A 13 10.59 7.26 -6.21
N VAL A 14 10.97 8.39 -6.82
CA VAL A 14 10.43 9.71 -6.46
C VAL A 14 8.92 9.75 -6.69
N ILE A 15 8.44 9.28 -7.85
CA ILE A 15 7.00 9.24 -8.16
C ILE A 15 6.26 8.37 -7.14
N ALA A 16 6.76 7.18 -6.83
CA ALA A 16 6.17 6.30 -5.83
C ALA A 16 6.11 6.95 -4.44
N ALA A 17 7.18 7.63 -4.02
CA ALA A 17 7.24 8.33 -2.74
C ALA A 17 6.23 9.49 -2.67
N VAL A 18 6.06 10.24 -3.75
CA VAL A 18 5.05 11.31 -3.85
C VAL A 18 3.64 10.71 -3.76
N MET A 19 3.34 9.67 -4.54
CA MET A 19 2.03 9.00 -4.51
C MET A 19 1.69 8.48 -3.10
N TRP A 20 2.65 7.86 -2.42
CA TRP A 20 2.47 7.38 -1.05
C TRP A 20 2.24 8.53 -0.06
N GLY A 21 2.99 9.62 -0.18
CA GLY A 21 2.82 10.81 0.66
C GLY A 21 1.47 11.49 0.47
N LEU A 22 0.99 11.59 -0.78
CA LEU A 22 -0.33 12.11 -1.11
C LEU A 22 -1.45 11.27 -0.49
N ASP A 23 -1.33 9.94 -0.55
CA ASP A 23 -2.32 9.03 0.02
C ASP A 23 -2.43 9.17 1.56
N GLY A 24 -1.30 9.03 2.26
CA GLY A 24 -1.26 9.00 3.73
C GLY A 24 -1.51 10.35 4.40
N VAL A 25 -1.17 11.47 3.76
CA VAL A 25 -1.29 12.82 4.36
C VAL A 25 -2.54 13.56 3.90
N LEU A 26 -2.99 13.36 2.66
CA LEU A 26 -4.11 14.12 2.10
C LEU A 26 -5.34 13.24 1.89
N LEU A 27 -5.22 12.16 1.11
CA LEU A 27 -6.36 11.39 0.60
C LEU A 27 -7.08 10.62 1.71
N THR A 28 -6.35 9.82 2.48
CA THR A 28 -6.92 9.01 3.56
C THR A 28 -7.55 9.88 4.67
N PRO A 29 -6.88 10.93 5.18
CA PRO A 29 -7.50 11.85 6.14
C PRO A 29 -8.67 12.67 5.56
N ALA A 30 -8.68 12.96 4.25
CA ALA A 30 -9.75 13.73 3.61
C ALA A 30 -11.07 12.95 3.54
N TYR A 31 -11.05 11.61 3.37
CA TYR A 31 -12.28 10.79 3.41
C TYR A 31 -13.08 11.04 4.68
N PHE A 32 -12.38 11.18 5.80
CA PHE A 32 -13.03 11.36 7.09
C PHE A 32 -13.30 12.83 7.43
N SER A 33 -12.36 13.73 7.18
CA SER A 33 -12.46 15.15 7.58
C SER A 33 -13.30 15.99 6.62
N LYS A 34 -13.27 15.69 5.32
CA LYS A 34 -13.95 16.48 4.27
C LYS A 34 -15.19 15.76 3.72
N PHE A 35 -15.08 14.46 3.48
CA PHE A 35 -16.17 13.68 2.89
C PHE A 35 -17.07 12.99 3.92
N HIS A 36 -16.74 13.09 5.23
CA HIS A 36 -17.48 12.49 6.34
C HIS A 36 -17.79 10.99 6.13
N PHE A 37 -16.90 10.28 5.44
CA PHE A 37 -17.04 8.86 5.13
C PHE A 37 -16.19 8.05 6.09
N TYR A 38 -16.84 7.34 7.02
CA TYR A 38 -16.20 6.72 8.18
C TYR A 38 -16.12 5.19 8.13
N ASP A 39 -16.57 4.58 7.04
CA ASP A 39 -16.48 3.13 6.85
C ASP A 39 -15.09 2.73 6.38
N VAL A 40 -14.22 2.42 7.35
CA VAL A 40 -12.84 1.99 7.11
C VAL A 40 -12.77 0.73 6.23
N ASN A 41 -13.66 -0.23 6.43
CA ASN A 41 -13.65 -1.48 5.67
C ASN A 41 -13.93 -1.21 4.20
N PHE A 42 -14.91 -0.35 3.92
CA PHE A 42 -15.23 0.04 2.55
C PHE A 42 -14.10 0.85 1.89
N ILE A 43 -13.51 1.82 2.61
CA ILE A 43 -12.37 2.61 2.09
C ILE A 43 -11.24 1.68 1.68
N VAL A 44 -10.82 0.78 2.58
CA VAL A 44 -9.71 -0.14 2.31
C VAL A 44 -10.07 -1.12 1.19
N PHE A 45 -11.29 -1.64 1.18
CA PHE A 45 -11.75 -2.52 0.11
C PHE A 45 -11.66 -1.86 -1.26
N ILE A 46 -12.20 -0.64 -1.42
CA ILE A 46 -12.17 0.08 -2.70
C ILE A 46 -10.73 0.48 -3.08
N ALA A 47 -9.92 0.87 -2.11
CA ALA A 47 -8.51 1.18 -2.33
C ALA A 47 -7.70 -0.01 -2.87
N HIS A 48 -8.13 -1.25 -2.60
CA HIS A 48 -7.54 -2.45 -3.22
C HIS A 48 -8.26 -2.86 -4.50
N ALA A 49 -9.60 -2.80 -4.52
CA ALA A 49 -10.41 -3.26 -5.64
C ALA A 49 -10.15 -2.46 -6.92
N ILE A 50 -10.08 -1.13 -6.84
CA ILE A 50 -9.87 -0.28 -8.02
C ILE A 50 -8.49 -0.56 -8.66
N PRO A 51 -7.36 -0.47 -7.94
CA PRO A 51 -6.07 -0.82 -8.51
C PRO A 51 -6.01 -2.27 -8.98
N THR A 52 -6.61 -3.21 -8.24
CA THR A 52 -6.66 -4.62 -8.67
C THR A 52 -7.35 -4.75 -10.02
N LEU A 53 -8.52 -4.15 -10.21
CA LEU A 53 -9.25 -4.20 -11.49
C LEU A 53 -8.43 -3.57 -12.63
N ILE A 54 -7.87 -2.38 -12.40
CA ILE A 54 -7.06 -1.67 -13.40
C ILE A 54 -5.82 -2.50 -13.79
N LEU A 55 -5.08 -2.99 -12.80
CA LEU A 55 -3.87 -3.79 -13.02
C LEU A 55 -4.18 -5.15 -13.63
N SER A 56 -5.30 -5.78 -13.26
CA SER A 56 -5.74 -7.06 -13.83
C SER A 56 -6.00 -6.94 -15.33
N VAL A 57 -6.61 -5.83 -15.77
CA VAL A 57 -6.85 -5.54 -17.19
C VAL A 57 -5.55 -5.20 -17.90
N LEU A 58 -4.72 -4.32 -17.33
CA LEU A 58 -3.50 -3.83 -17.97
C LEU A 58 -2.40 -4.90 -18.07
N PHE A 59 -2.33 -5.81 -17.09
CA PHE A 59 -1.31 -6.85 -16.99
C PHE A 59 -1.87 -8.27 -17.12
N PHE A 60 -2.96 -8.45 -17.87
CA PHE A 60 -3.62 -9.76 -18.03
C PHE A 60 -2.67 -10.89 -18.47
N ASN A 61 -1.64 -10.59 -19.27
CA ASN A 61 -0.67 -11.60 -19.69
C ASN A 61 0.19 -12.17 -18.55
N GLN A 62 0.33 -11.45 -17.42
CA GLN A 62 1.15 -11.86 -16.28
C GLN A 62 0.51 -13.00 -15.47
N TYR A 63 -0.79 -13.25 -15.62
CA TYR A 63 -1.43 -14.41 -15.00
C TYR A 63 -0.85 -15.75 -15.47
N LYS A 64 -0.16 -15.78 -16.62
CA LYS A 64 0.56 -16.97 -17.09
C LYS A 64 1.67 -17.39 -16.14
N GLU A 65 2.29 -16.44 -15.44
CA GLU A 65 3.37 -16.71 -14.48
C GLU A 65 2.90 -17.45 -13.23
N LEU A 66 1.60 -17.37 -12.88
CA LEU A 66 1.03 -18.15 -11.78
C LEU A 66 1.16 -19.66 -11.99
N LYS A 67 1.30 -20.12 -13.24
CA LYS A 67 1.54 -21.54 -13.53
C LYS A 67 2.93 -22.01 -13.10
N ASN A 68 3.87 -21.09 -12.94
CA ASN A 68 5.24 -21.37 -12.52
C ASN A 68 5.40 -21.35 -11.00
N PHE A 69 4.34 -21.00 -10.24
CA PHE A 69 4.40 -20.91 -8.79
C PHE A 69 4.44 -22.29 -8.14
N THR A 70 5.34 -22.45 -7.18
CA THR A 70 5.34 -23.57 -6.24
C THR A 70 4.29 -23.36 -5.15
N LYS A 71 3.99 -24.42 -4.38
CA LYS A 71 3.07 -24.32 -3.23
C LYS A 71 3.53 -23.26 -2.21
N ASN A 72 4.84 -23.11 -2.02
CA ASN A 72 5.38 -22.12 -1.09
C ASN A 72 5.15 -20.69 -1.60
N ASP A 73 5.26 -20.46 -2.91
CA ASP A 73 5.01 -19.14 -3.50
C ASP A 73 3.57 -18.69 -3.28
N TYR A 74 2.61 -19.60 -3.40
CA TYR A 74 1.20 -19.31 -3.07
C TYR A 74 1.00 -18.97 -1.59
N ILE A 75 1.68 -19.68 -0.68
CA ILE A 75 1.63 -19.39 0.75
C ILE A 75 2.20 -18.01 1.04
N PHE A 76 3.39 -17.69 0.52
CA PHE A 76 4.00 -16.37 0.71
C PHE A 76 3.16 -15.26 0.09
N PHE A 77 2.63 -15.47 -1.10
CA PHE A 77 1.73 -14.52 -1.76
C PHE A 77 0.50 -14.24 -0.89
N MET A 78 -0.12 -15.27 -0.32
CA MET A 78 -1.26 -15.13 0.58
C MET A 78 -0.87 -14.41 1.88
N LEU A 79 0.27 -14.74 2.50
CA LEU A 79 0.73 -14.10 3.72
C LEU A 79 1.02 -12.61 3.50
N ILE A 80 1.69 -12.24 2.42
CA ILE A 80 1.97 -10.85 2.06
C ILE A 80 0.65 -10.09 1.84
N ALA A 81 -0.28 -10.67 1.09
CA ALA A 81 -1.58 -10.08 0.86
C ALA A 81 -2.39 -9.91 2.16
N LEU A 82 -2.35 -10.89 3.06
CA LEU A 82 -3.09 -10.86 4.31
C LEU A 82 -2.50 -9.85 5.31
N PHE A 83 -1.21 -9.95 5.61
CA PHE A 83 -0.58 -9.14 6.66
C PHE A 83 -0.23 -7.73 6.17
N GLY A 84 0.44 -7.63 5.02
CA GLY A 84 0.84 -6.33 4.46
C GLY A 84 -0.30 -5.62 3.76
N GLY A 85 -1.05 -6.35 2.93
CA GLY A 85 -2.18 -5.82 2.17
C GLY A 85 -3.37 -5.50 3.07
N THR A 86 -4.05 -6.52 3.60
CA THR A 86 -5.35 -6.34 4.28
C THR A 86 -5.21 -5.84 5.72
N LEU A 87 -4.54 -6.60 6.60
CA LEU A 87 -4.50 -6.30 8.04
C LEU A 87 -3.72 -5.02 8.33
N GLY A 88 -2.59 -4.81 7.65
CA GLY A 88 -1.77 -3.61 7.79
C GLY A 88 -2.54 -2.35 7.41
N THR A 89 -3.18 -2.34 6.23
CA THR A 89 -3.91 -1.15 5.76
C THR A 89 -5.16 -0.87 6.59
N LEU A 90 -5.94 -1.89 6.96
CA LEU A 90 -7.07 -1.74 7.87
C LEU A 90 -6.63 -1.12 9.21
N SER A 91 -5.53 -1.60 9.77
CA SER A 91 -5.00 -1.09 11.05
C SER A 91 -4.57 0.37 10.94
N ILE A 92 -3.87 0.73 9.86
CA ILE A 92 -3.41 2.11 9.62
C ILE A 92 -4.59 3.07 9.41
N VAL A 93 -5.53 2.71 8.52
CA VAL A 93 -6.69 3.55 8.22
C VAL A 93 -7.59 3.69 9.45
N LYS A 94 -7.76 2.62 10.23
CA LYS A 94 -8.49 2.68 11.50
C LYS A 94 -7.79 3.54 12.53
N ALA A 95 -6.46 3.44 12.65
CA ALA A 95 -5.68 4.27 13.56
C ALA A 95 -5.76 5.76 13.18
N LEU A 96 -5.70 6.08 11.88
CA LEU A 96 -5.92 7.45 11.39
C LEU A 96 -7.31 7.97 11.73
N GLN A 97 -8.34 7.11 11.64
CA GLN A 97 -9.69 7.44 12.05
C GLN A 97 -9.81 7.78 13.53
N LEU A 98 -9.15 7.00 14.40
CA LEU A 98 -9.19 7.19 15.85
C LEU A 98 -8.35 8.38 16.33
N SER A 99 -7.38 8.84 15.53
CA SER A 99 -6.48 9.94 15.85
C SER A 99 -7.08 11.34 15.59
N GLU A 100 -8.41 11.45 15.43
CA GLU A 100 -9.14 12.70 15.14
C GLU A 100 -8.60 13.50 13.95
N PHE A 101 -7.96 12.84 12.99
CA PHE A 101 -7.49 13.45 11.73
C PHE A 101 -6.48 14.60 11.88
N SER A 102 -5.77 14.67 13.01
CA SER A 102 -4.70 15.64 13.17
C SER A 102 -3.67 15.48 12.04
N LYS A 103 -3.36 16.58 11.35
CA LYS A 103 -2.39 16.63 10.23
C LYS A 103 -0.99 16.10 10.60
N PHE A 104 -0.70 16.02 11.91
CA PHE A 104 0.51 15.43 12.48
C PHE A 104 0.16 14.19 13.32
N SER A 105 -0.63 13.27 12.75
CA SER A 105 -1.01 12.06 13.45
C SER A 105 0.25 11.25 13.79
N ILE A 106 0.41 10.93 15.07
CA ILE A 106 1.41 9.99 15.59
C ILE A 106 1.43 8.69 14.78
N VAL A 107 0.28 8.30 14.22
CA VAL A 107 0.14 7.12 13.35
C VAL A 107 1.07 7.18 12.14
N ILE A 108 1.21 8.35 11.49
CA ILE A 108 2.10 8.51 10.32
C ILE A 108 3.57 8.44 10.75
N LEU A 109 3.91 9.01 11.92
CA LEU A 109 5.27 8.95 12.46
C LEU A 109 5.68 7.51 12.81
N ILE A 110 4.78 6.75 13.46
CA ILE A 110 5.00 5.33 13.77
C ILE A 110 5.15 4.53 12.48
N GLN A 111 4.38 4.83 11.42
CA GLN A 111 4.56 4.15 10.13
C GLN A 111 5.93 4.41 9.49
N LYS A 112 6.54 5.57 9.71
CA LYS A 112 7.92 5.83 9.23
C LYS A 112 8.97 4.96 9.92
N ALA A 113 8.63 4.29 11.02
CA ALA A 113 9.48 3.30 11.68
C ALA A 113 9.47 1.91 11.02
N GLN A 114 8.65 1.67 9.98
CA GLN A 114 8.66 0.41 9.21
C GLN A 114 10.06 -0.11 8.83
N PRO A 115 11.05 0.72 8.43
CA PRO A 115 12.39 0.26 8.13
C PRO A 115 13.10 -0.43 9.31
N ILE A 116 12.81 -0.04 10.55
CA ILE A 116 13.39 -0.67 11.75
C ILE A 116 12.95 -2.13 11.83
N PHE A 117 11.65 -2.38 11.67
CA PHE A 117 11.10 -3.74 11.66
C PHE A 117 11.60 -4.55 10.47
N ALA A 118 11.75 -3.92 9.30
CA ALA A 118 12.30 -4.59 8.13
C ALA A 118 13.74 -5.07 8.36
N VAL A 119 14.59 -4.27 8.98
CA VAL A 119 15.98 -4.65 9.30
C VAL A 119 16.03 -5.73 10.38
N LEU A 120 15.16 -5.67 11.39
CA LEU A 120 15.14 -6.67 12.47
C LEU A 120 14.63 -8.05 12.02
N LEU A 121 13.79 -8.10 10.99
CA LEU A 121 13.17 -9.32 10.47
C LEU A 121 13.83 -9.87 9.20
N ALA A 122 14.85 -9.18 8.67
CA ALA A 122 15.64 -9.58 7.49
C ALA A 122 16.75 -10.58 7.86
#